data_AF-A0AAV6TXD7-F1
#
_entry.id   AF-A0AAV6TXD7-F1
#
_cell.length_a   1.000
_cell.length_b   1.000
_cell.length_c   1.000
_cell.angle_alpha   90.00
_cell.angle_beta   90.00
_cell.angle_gamma   90.00
#
_symmetry.space_group_name_H-M   'P 1'
#
loop_
_entity.id
_entity.type
_entity.pdbx_description
1 polymer ?
#
loop_
_entity_poly.entity_id
_entity_poly.type
_entity_poly.pdbx_seq_one_letter_code
_entity_poly.pdbx_strand_id
1 'polypeptide(L)'
;MPEEAIGGSADDFLMCNIKKAIDSFVGTFGRVYWRDHLCQSVDGAPLAGRRVVPRMHSWVAAQNPPLDGRDYANANKLRINALPTNSRLRRGRAGNRYCRAGCRCKETLNHILQNCARTHGKRIARYDHLVNNAYTWRKKKAVRFTASPFSIHQSESVNRTLL
;
A
#
# COMPACT_ATOMS: atom_id res chain seq x y z
N MET A 1 -31.61 24.63 47.07
CA MET A 1 -32.49 23.97 46.09
C MET A 1 -33.14 25.07 45.25
N PRO A 2 -33.22 24.99 43.91
CA PRO A 2 -32.88 23.85 43.05
C PRO A 2 -31.74 24.12 42.06
N GLU A 3 -31.27 23.01 41.52
CA GLU A 3 -30.23 22.79 40.52
C GLU A 3 -30.87 22.98 39.14
N GLU A 4 -30.46 24.01 38.38
CA GLU A 4 -30.92 24.17 37.00
C GLU A 4 -30.19 23.17 36.11
N ALA A 5 -30.85 22.02 35.91
CA ALA A 5 -30.44 21.04 34.93
C ALA A 5 -30.44 21.69 33.54
N ILE A 6 -29.26 21.73 32.90
CA ILE A 6 -29.11 22.00 31.46
C ILE A 6 -29.71 20.79 30.71
N GLY A 7 -31.04 20.69 30.72
CA GLY A 7 -31.79 19.70 29.98
C GLY A 7 -32.08 20.24 28.59
N GLY A 8 -31.22 19.92 27.62
CA GLY A 8 -31.57 20.13 26.21
C GLY A 8 -32.90 19.44 25.90
N SER A 9 -33.80 20.13 25.19
CA SER A 9 -35.12 19.61 24.86
C SER A 9 -35.01 18.28 24.11
N ALA A 10 -35.99 17.37 24.26
CA ALA A 10 -36.06 16.15 23.46
C ALA A 10 -35.98 16.45 21.95
N ASP A 11 -36.47 17.63 21.55
CA ASP A 11 -36.40 18.15 20.18
C ASP A 11 -34.96 18.50 19.77
N ASP A 12 -34.14 19.03 20.68
CA ASP A 12 -32.73 19.33 20.42
C ASP A 12 -31.92 18.04 20.21
N PHE A 13 -32.24 17.00 20.99
CA PHE A 13 -31.64 15.67 20.82
C PHE A 13 -32.06 15.02 19.50
N LEU A 14 -33.35 15.12 19.12
CA LEU A 14 -33.86 14.61 17.84
C LEU A 14 -33.19 15.32 16.66
N MET A 15 -33.10 16.66 16.70
CA MET A 15 -32.46 17.45 15.66
C MET A 15 -30.94 17.19 15.56
N CYS A 16 -30.25 17.00 16.69
CA CYS A 16 -28.83 16.63 16.70
C CYS A 16 -28.60 15.25 16.07
N ASN A 17 -29.48 14.28 16.32
CA ASN A 17 -29.41 12.95 15.72
C ASN A 17 -29.72 12.97 14.22
N ILE A 18 -30.73 13.74 13.79
CA ILE A 18 -31.04 13.94 12.37
C ILE A 18 -29.85 14.58 11.65
N LYS A 19 -29.25 15.62 12.22
CA LYS A 19 -28.06 16.28 11.65
C LYS A 19 -26.88 15.32 11.55
N LYS A 20 -26.57 14.54 12.60
CA LYS A 20 -25.52 13.51 12.58
C LYS A 20 -25.78 12.45 11.52
N ALA A 21 -27.04 12.04 11.33
CA ALA A 21 -27.42 11.07 10.32
C ALA A 21 -27.22 11.64 8.90
N ILE A 22 -27.62 12.89 8.66
CA ILE A 22 -27.41 13.59 7.39
C ILE A 22 -25.92 13.80 7.13
N ASP A 23 -25.14 14.27 8.11
CA ASP A 23 -23.69 14.48 7.97
C ASP A 23 -22.95 13.16 7.72
N SER A 24 -23.39 12.07 8.37
CA SER A 24 -22.87 10.73 8.14
C SER A 24 -23.23 10.23 6.73
N PHE A 25 -24.46 10.45 6.30
CA PHE A 25 -24.96 10.07 4.98
C PHE A 25 -24.23 10.84 3.87
N VAL A 26 -24.19 12.17 3.95
CA VAL A 26 -23.46 13.07 3.04
C VAL A 26 -21.97 12.76 3.07
N GLY A 27 -21.39 12.53 4.25
CA GLY A 27 -20.00 12.14 4.39
C GLY A 27 -19.68 10.81 3.72
N THR A 28 -20.61 9.86 3.76
CA THR A 28 -20.44 8.53 3.16
C THR A 28 -20.63 8.57 1.64
N PHE A 29 -21.67 9.25 1.15
CA PHE A 29 -21.89 9.47 -0.28
C PHE A 29 -20.77 10.29 -0.91
N GLY A 30 -20.36 11.38 -0.28
CA GLY A 30 -19.23 12.19 -0.72
C GLY A 30 -17.93 11.38 -0.79
N ARG A 31 -17.65 10.55 0.23
CA ARG A 31 -16.47 9.66 0.21
C ARG A 31 -16.52 8.66 -0.94
N VAL A 32 -17.69 8.07 -1.21
CA VAL A 32 -17.88 7.10 -2.31
C VAL A 32 -17.67 7.78 -3.66
N TYR A 33 -18.31 8.93 -3.88
CA TYR A 33 -18.20 9.69 -5.12
C TYR A 33 -16.75 10.11 -5.42
N TRP A 34 -16.08 10.77 -4.46
CA TRP A 34 -14.71 11.24 -4.67
C TRP A 34 -13.70 10.09 -4.80
N ARG A 35 -13.95 8.97 -4.11
CA ARG A 35 -13.16 7.73 -4.28
C ARG A 35 -13.26 7.23 -5.71
N ASP A 36 -14.47 7.14 -6.27
CA ASP A 36 -14.68 6.56 -7.59
C ASP A 36 -14.16 7.51 -8.68
N HIS A 37 -14.40 8.81 -8.53
CA HIS A 37 -13.83 9.84 -9.39
C HIS A 37 -12.29 9.83 -9.37
N LEU A 38 -11.66 9.65 -8.20
CA LEU A 38 -10.21 9.52 -8.09
C LEU A 38 -9.72 8.27 -8.82
N CYS A 39 -10.39 7.14 -8.66
CA CYS A 39 -10.02 5.87 -9.32
C CYS A 39 -10.21 5.92 -10.85
N GLN A 40 -11.09 6.77 -11.36
CA GLN A 40 -11.21 7.01 -12.80
C GLN A 40 -10.08 7.88 -13.36
N SER A 41 -9.40 8.65 -12.51
CA SER A 41 -8.27 9.48 -12.93
C SER A 41 -6.97 8.66 -13.12
N VAL A 42 -6.05 9.17 -13.95
CA VAL A 42 -4.72 8.55 -14.15
C VAL A 42 -3.95 8.34 -12.85
N ASP A 43 -4.15 9.23 -11.87
CA ASP A 43 -3.41 9.22 -10.60
C ASP A 43 -3.96 8.15 -9.64
N GLY A 44 -5.28 7.92 -9.67
CA GLY A 44 -5.96 6.97 -8.79
C GLY A 44 -6.31 5.63 -9.43
N ALA A 45 -6.17 5.46 -10.75
CA ALA A 45 -6.49 4.21 -11.44
C ALA A 45 -5.77 2.98 -10.82
N PRO A 46 -4.49 3.05 -10.44
CA PRO A 46 -3.83 1.92 -9.75
C PRO A 46 -4.36 1.64 -8.34
N LEU A 47 -5.09 2.57 -7.73
CA LEU A 47 -5.69 2.44 -6.39
C LEU A 47 -7.10 1.85 -6.40
N ALA A 48 -7.68 1.59 -7.58
CA ALA A 48 -9.00 0.96 -7.71
C ALA A 48 -9.02 -0.42 -7.02
N GLY A 49 -7.97 -1.21 -7.20
CA GLY A 49 -7.82 -2.55 -6.61
C GLY A 49 -7.32 -2.58 -5.15
N ARG A 50 -7.15 -1.43 -4.47
CA ARG A 50 -6.50 -1.39 -3.14
C ARG A 50 -7.17 -2.26 -2.07
N ARG A 51 -8.47 -2.52 -2.21
CA ARG A 51 -9.24 -3.36 -1.26
C ARG A 51 -8.89 -4.84 -1.34
N VAL A 52 -8.30 -5.29 -2.45
CA VAL A 52 -7.88 -6.69 -2.63
C VAL A 52 -6.75 -7.06 -1.66
N VAL A 53 -5.88 -6.10 -1.31
CA VAL A 53 -4.76 -6.32 -0.40
C VAL A 53 -4.68 -5.20 0.66
N PRO A 54 -5.61 -5.17 1.64
CA PRO A 54 -5.69 -4.08 2.62
C PRO A 54 -4.40 -3.90 3.42
N ARG A 55 -3.74 -5.02 3.74
CA ARG A 55 -2.50 -5.04 4.53
C ARG A 55 -1.32 -4.33 3.84
N MET A 56 -1.32 -4.24 2.50
CA MET A 56 -0.29 -3.47 1.77
C MET A 56 -0.46 -1.96 1.98
N HIS A 57 -1.66 -1.51 2.36
CA HIS A 57 -2.01 -0.10 2.49
C HIS A 57 -2.19 0.35 3.94
N SER A 58 -2.07 -0.54 4.92
CA SER A 58 -2.30 -0.23 6.34
C SER A 58 -1.32 0.80 6.89
N TRP A 59 -0.11 0.88 6.36
CA TRP A 59 0.91 1.86 6.77
C TRP A 59 0.46 3.32 6.59
N VAL A 60 -0.53 3.59 5.72
CA VAL A 60 -1.07 4.94 5.50
C VAL A 60 -1.95 5.39 6.68
N ALA A 61 -2.62 4.45 7.35
CA ALA A 61 -3.50 4.72 8.48
C ALA A 61 -2.88 4.28 9.82
N ALA A 62 -1.62 3.82 9.80
CA ALA A 62 -0.91 3.43 11.01
C ALA A 62 -0.62 4.67 11.86
N GLN A 63 -0.85 4.57 13.17
CA GLN A 63 -0.60 5.66 14.12
C GLN A 63 0.89 6.00 14.20
N ASN A 64 1.76 4.98 14.12
CA ASN A 64 3.22 5.11 14.11
C ASN A 64 3.81 4.33 12.92
N PRO A 65 3.78 4.88 11.69
CA PRO A 65 4.44 4.25 10.57
C PRO A 65 5.96 4.19 10.83
N PRO A 66 6.65 3.10 10.47
CA PRO A 66 8.10 2.97 10.62
C PRO A 66 8.84 3.77 9.53
N LEU A 67 8.47 5.03 9.34
CA LEU A 67 8.95 5.93 8.30
C LEU A 67 9.14 7.32 8.91
N ASP A 68 10.23 7.99 8.56
CA ASP A 68 10.37 9.41 8.83
C ASP A 68 9.28 10.22 8.10
N GLY A 69 8.92 11.40 8.60
CA GLY A 69 7.87 12.24 8.02
C GLY A 69 8.15 12.58 6.56
N ARG A 70 9.41 12.78 6.18
CA ARG A 70 9.82 13.01 4.79
C ARG A 70 9.56 11.79 3.91
N ASP A 71 9.92 10.61 4.39
CA ASP A 71 9.72 9.36 3.67
C ASP A 71 8.25 8.98 3.59
N TYR A 72 7.47 9.25 4.64
CA TYR A 72 6.02 9.12 4.62
C TYR A 72 5.38 10.00 3.53
N ALA A 73 5.79 11.27 3.42
CA ALA A 73 5.30 12.16 2.38
C ALA A 73 5.71 11.68 0.97
N ASN A 74 6.95 11.22 0.80
CA ASN A 74 7.44 10.71 -0.49
C ASN A 74 6.76 9.38 -0.89
N ALA A 75 6.55 8.48 0.06
CA ALA A 75 5.83 7.23 -0.16
C ALA A 75 4.38 7.50 -0.55
N ASN A 76 3.74 8.50 0.05
CA ASN A 76 2.40 8.93 -0.35
C ASN A 76 2.39 9.49 -1.78
N LYS A 77 3.34 10.37 -2.13
CA LYS A 77 3.48 10.88 -3.51
C LYS A 77 3.64 9.74 -4.51
N LEU A 78 4.41 8.71 -4.18
CA LEU A 78 4.57 7.51 -5.00
C LEU A 78 3.24 6.75 -5.13
N ARG A 79 2.55 6.51 -4.01
CA ARG A 79 1.30 5.76 -3.94
C ARG A 79 0.18 6.37 -4.77
N ILE A 80 0.03 7.70 -4.74
CA ILE A 80 -1.02 8.42 -5.49
C ILE A 80 -0.58 8.84 -6.90
N ASN A 81 0.55 8.31 -7.41
CA ASN A 81 1.15 8.68 -8.69
C ASN A 81 1.45 10.19 -8.84
N ALA A 82 1.68 10.89 -7.74
CA ALA A 82 1.95 12.33 -7.71
C ALA A 82 3.41 12.71 -8.01
N LEU A 83 4.20 11.81 -8.58
CA LEU A 83 5.54 12.14 -9.05
C LEU A 83 5.49 12.88 -10.39
N PRO A 84 6.47 13.78 -10.67
CA PRO A 84 6.48 14.62 -11.86
C PRO A 84 6.84 13.80 -13.12
N THR A 85 5.86 13.05 -13.62
CA THR A 85 5.92 12.33 -14.91
C THR A 85 5.35 13.21 -16.02
N ASN A 86 5.76 13.02 -17.29
CA ASN A 86 5.19 13.77 -18.40
C ASN A 86 3.67 13.62 -18.49
N SER A 87 3.13 12.42 -18.23
CA SER A 87 1.67 12.22 -18.24
C SER A 87 0.97 13.06 -17.17
N ARG A 88 1.60 13.23 -15.99
CA ARG A 88 1.04 14.06 -14.90
C ARG A 88 1.22 15.55 -15.14
N LEU A 89 2.41 15.99 -15.55
CA LEU A 89 2.71 17.42 -15.80
C LEU A 89 1.89 18.00 -16.95
N ARG A 90 1.47 17.14 -17.90
CA ARG A 90 0.61 17.50 -19.04
C ARG A 90 -0.87 17.21 -18.78
N ARG A 91 -1.27 16.95 -17.53
CA ARG A 91 -2.69 16.81 -17.18
C ARG A 91 -3.44 18.09 -17.54
N GLY A 92 -4.57 17.96 -18.25
CA GLY A 92 -5.38 19.10 -18.72
C GLY A 92 -4.70 19.98 -19.77
N ARG A 93 -3.53 19.57 -20.30
CA ARG A 93 -2.74 20.34 -21.28
C ARG A 93 -2.35 19.48 -22.47
N ALA A 94 -2.22 20.11 -23.63
CA ALA A 94 -1.64 19.48 -24.81
C ALA A 94 -0.12 19.30 -24.65
N GLY A 95 0.47 18.40 -25.43
CA GLY A 95 1.91 18.19 -25.51
C GLY A 95 2.36 16.73 -25.38
N ASN A 96 3.68 16.53 -25.52
CA ASN A 96 4.30 15.21 -25.50
C ASN A 96 4.14 14.52 -24.13
N ARG A 97 3.59 13.31 -24.13
CA ARG A 97 3.41 12.44 -22.94
C ARG A 97 4.29 11.19 -22.98
N TYR A 98 5.14 11.02 -23.99
CA TYR A 98 6.03 9.88 -24.11
C TYR A 98 7.18 9.92 -23.10
N CYS A 99 7.77 8.75 -22.86
CA CYS A 99 8.89 8.57 -21.95
C CYS A 99 10.11 9.39 -22.36
N ARG A 100 10.67 10.15 -21.41
CA ARG A 100 11.92 10.92 -21.59
C ARG A 100 13.14 10.03 -21.86
N ALA A 101 13.07 8.76 -21.45
CA ALA A 101 14.13 7.78 -21.73
C ALA A 101 14.02 7.15 -23.13
N GLY A 102 13.15 7.66 -24.01
CA GLY A 102 13.01 7.17 -25.38
C GLY A 102 12.14 5.93 -25.54
N CYS A 103 11.44 5.47 -24.49
CA CYS A 103 10.50 4.35 -24.63
C CYS A 103 9.28 4.77 -25.47
N ARG A 104 8.80 3.85 -26.32
CA ARG A 104 7.59 4.05 -27.17
C ARG A 104 6.26 3.96 -26.40
N CYS A 105 6.27 4.34 -25.12
CA CYS A 105 5.12 4.28 -24.23
C CYS A 105 4.90 5.64 -23.56
N LYS A 106 3.66 5.91 -23.14
CA LYS A 106 3.35 7.09 -22.31
C LYS A 106 4.13 7.01 -21.00
N GLU A 107 4.73 8.13 -20.60
CA GLU A 107 5.47 8.24 -19.35
C GLU A 107 4.50 8.30 -18.17
N THR A 108 4.11 7.14 -17.69
CA THR A 108 3.40 6.98 -16.43
C THR A 108 4.38 6.55 -15.35
N LEU A 109 3.99 6.74 -14.08
CA LEU A 109 4.82 6.26 -12.98
C LEU A 109 4.97 4.73 -13.00
N ASN A 110 3.89 4.02 -13.34
CA ASN A 110 3.92 2.58 -13.53
C ASN A 110 4.92 2.16 -14.62
N HIS A 111 4.91 2.83 -15.78
CA HIS A 111 5.90 2.58 -16.83
C HIS A 111 7.33 2.78 -16.31
N ILE A 112 7.60 3.92 -15.65
CA ILE A 112 8.93 4.22 -15.11
C ILE A 112 9.37 3.16 -14.10
N LEU A 113 8.51 2.76 -13.17
CA LEU A 113 8.90 1.86 -12.08
C LEU A 113 8.97 0.40 -12.49
N GLN A 114 8.08 -0.05 -13.37
CA GLN A 114 7.93 -1.48 -13.66
C GLN A 114 8.58 -1.92 -14.95
N ASN A 115 8.72 -1.04 -15.95
CA ASN A 115 9.08 -1.45 -17.33
C ASN A 115 10.26 -0.67 -17.91
N CYS A 116 10.43 0.60 -17.56
CA CYS A 116 11.40 1.50 -18.19
C CYS A 116 12.85 1.03 -17.98
N ALA A 117 13.66 1.15 -19.04
CA ALA A 117 15.09 0.84 -18.99
C ALA A 117 15.84 1.72 -17.97
N ARG A 118 15.40 2.97 -17.80
CA ARG A 118 15.99 3.95 -16.86
C ARG A 118 16.07 3.44 -15.41
N THR A 119 15.13 2.61 -14.98
CA THR A 119 15.08 2.06 -13.61
C THR A 119 15.45 0.59 -13.54
N HIS A 120 15.92 0.00 -14.63
CA HIS A 120 16.16 -1.45 -14.73
C HIS A 120 17.09 -1.97 -13.63
N GLY A 121 18.24 -1.34 -13.43
CA GLY A 121 19.18 -1.74 -12.36
C GLY A 121 18.57 -1.64 -10.95
N LYS A 122 17.76 -0.61 -10.68
CA LYS A 122 17.05 -0.47 -9.39
C LYS A 122 15.94 -1.51 -9.22
N ARG A 123 15.29 -1.93 -10.32
CA ARG A 123 14.33 -3.04 -10.30
C ARG A 123 15.01 -4.36 -9.93
N ILE A 124 16.17 -4.64 -10.53
CA ILE A 124 16.97 -5.83 -10.21
C ILE A 124 17.38 -5.80 -8.73
N ALA A 125 17.99 -4.70 -8.27
CA ALA A 125 18.40 -4.58 -6.87
C ALA A 125 17.23 -4.77 -5.88
N ARG A 126 16.04 -4.26 -6.21
CA ARG A 126 14.82 -4.49 -5.42
C ARG A 126 14.44 -5.98 -5.41
N TYR A 127 14.50 -6.63 -6.57
CA TYR A 127 14.21 -8.06 -6.68
C TYR A 127 15.18 -8.90 -5.85
N ASP A 128 16.48 -8.65 -5.98
CA ASP A 128 17.52 -9.36 -5.22
C ASP A 128 17.33 -9.18 -3.71
N HIS A 129 17.01 -7.96 -3.27
CA HIS A 129 16.73 -7.70 -1.86
C HIS A 129 15.53 -8.50 -1.34
N LEU A 130 14.45 -8.62 -2.12
CA LEU A 130 13.28 -9.42 -1.74
C LEU A 130 13.62 -10.91 -1.68
N VAL A 131 14.35 -11.44 -2.66
CA VAL A 131 14.78 -12.84 -2.70
C VAL A 131 15.68 -13.16 -1.50
N ASN A 132 16.66 -12.30 -1.21
CA ASN A 132 17.56 -12.47 -0.07
C ASN A 132 16.83 -12.39 1.27
N ASN A 133 15.86 -11.47 1.41
CA ASN A 133 15.03 -11.39 2.61
C ASN A 133 14.16 -12.63 2.79
N ALA A 134 13.57 -13.15 1.71
CA ALA A 134 12.78 -14.38 1.77
C ALA A 134 13.64 -15.59 2.14
N TYR A 135 14.84 -15.70 1.56
CA TYR A 135 15.81 -16.75 1.88
C TYR A 135 16.26 -16.69 3.34
N THR A 136 16.65 -15.51 3.83
CA THR A 136 17.09 -15.33 5.23
C THR A 136 15.95 -15.58 6.21
N TRP A 137 14.73 -15.15 5.90
CA TRP A 137 13.54 -15.47 6.70
C TRP A 137 13.29 -16.97 6.75
N ARG A 138 13.36 -17.67 5.61
CA ARG A 138 13.19 -19.14 5.55
C ARG A 138 14.28 -19.85 6.35
N LYS A 139 15.54 -19.43 6.25
CA LYS A 139 16.66 -19.99 7.03
C LYS A 139 16.42 -19.80 8.54
N LYS A 140 16.04 -18.60 8.99
CA LYS A 140 15.70 -18.33 10.39
C LYS A 140 14.52 -19.18 10.88
N LYS A 141 13.52 -19.42 10.04
CA LYS A 141 12.35 -20.25 10.37
C LYS A 141 12.68 -21.75 10.39
N ALA A 142 13.53 -22.22 9.47
CA ALA A 142 14.02 -23.61 9.45
C ALA A 142 14.86 -23.92 10.69
N VAL A 143 15.75 -23.00 11.09
CA VAL A 143 16.53 -23.09 12.33
C VAL A 143 15.62 -23.10 13.57
N ARG A 144 14.48 -22.41 13.54
CA ARG A 144 13.46 -22.46 14.60
C ARG A 144 12.71 -23.78 14.69
N PHE A 145 12.57 -24.51 13.59
CA PHE A 145 11.93 -25.84 13.58
C PHE A 145 12.88 -26.94 14.03
N THR A 146 14.19 -26.81 13.78
CA THR A 146 15.22 -27.76 14.25
C THR A 146 15.63 -27.56 15.70
N ALA A 147 15.07 -26.56 16.40
CA ALA A 147 15.31 -26.30 17.82
C ALA A 147 14.28 -26.99 18.75
N SER A 148 13.37 -27.80 18.21
CA SER A 148 12.62 -28.80 18.99
C SER A 148 13.40 -30.12 18.93
N PRO A 149 13.63 -30.83 20.06
CA PRO A 149 14.33 -32.11 20.06
C PRO A 149 13.38 -33.18 19.52
N PHE A 150 13.14 -33.19 18.21
CA PHE A 150 12.55 -34.34 17.55
C PHE A 150 13.67 -35.09 16.85
N SER A 151 14.17 -36.10 17.55
CA SER A 151 15.20 -37.04 17.15
C SER A 151 14.87 -37.61 15.77
N ILE A 152 15.58 -37.15 14.74
CA ILE A 152 15.62 -37.86 13.47
C ILE A 152 16.53 -39.05 13.72
N HIS A 153 15.91 -40.21 13.96
CA HIS A 153 16.57 -41.50 13.93
C HIS A 153 17.34 -41.61 12.61
N GLN A 154 18.66 -41.45 12.65
CA GLN A 154 19.51 -41.90 11.54
C GLN A 154 19.48 -43.41 11.59
N SER A 155 18.74 -44.04 10.67
CA SER A 155 18.93 -45.45 10.39
C SER A 155 20.24 -45.58 9.63
N GLU A 156 21.30 -45.91 10.37
CA GLU A 156 22.49 -46.54 9.82
C GLU A 156 22.06 -47.79 9.03
N SER A 157 22.13 -47.74 7.71
CA SER A 157 22.29 -48.96 6.92
C SER A 157 23.78 -49.18 6.74
N VAL A 158 24.33 -49.89 7.72
CA VAL A 158 25.53 -50.70 7.57
C VAL A 158 25.35 -51.54 6.30
N ASN A 159 26.30 -51.44 5.36
CA ASN A 159 26.80 -52.57 4.57
C ASN A 159 28.09 -52.17 3.83
N ARG A 160 29.18 -52.17 4.60
CA ARG A 160 30.44 -52.79 4.20
C ARG A 160 30.12 -54.30 4.21
N THR A 161 30.39 -55.17 3.23
CA THR A 161 31.70 -55.50 2.64
C THR A 161 31.50 -56.64 1.62
N LEU A 162 32.42 -56.79 0.66
CA LEU A 162 32.81 -57.98 -0.14
C LEU A 162 31.88 -58.44 -1.30
N LEU A 163 32.24 -58.13 -2.55
CA LEU A 163 33.15 -58.89 -3.41
C LEU A 163 33.62 -58.01 -4.59
#